data_AF-A0A1B8V1I5-F1
#
_entry.id   AF-A0A1B8V1I5-F1
#
_cell.length_a   1.000
_cell.length_b   1.000
_cell.length_c   1.000
_cell.angle_alpha   90.00
_cell.angle_beta   90.00
_cell.angle_gamma   90.00
#
_symmetry.space_group_name_H-M   'P 1'
#
loop_
_entity.id
_entity.type
_entity.pdbx_description
1 polymer ?
#
loop_
_entity_poly.entity_id
_entity_poly.type
_entity_poly.pdbx_seq_one_letter_code
_entity_poly.pdbx_strand_id
1 'polypeptide(L)' 'MSFGKLALEYCGEQLPLQVLESGAGFYIGTCDEIGAPVSRESQEYYKTSQLAADALQNGTWTQKAHP' A
#
# COMPACT_ATOMS: atom_id res chain seq x y z
N MET A 1 7.70 8.91 -7.88
CA MET A 1 6.56 8.53 -7.03
C MET A 1 5.88 7.33 -7.67
N SER A 2 5.70 6.27 -6.90
CA SER A 2 4.98 5.07 -7.35
C SER A 2 3.52 5.20 -6.92
N PHE A 3 2.59 4.83 -7.79
CA PHE A 3 1.14 4.89 -7.56
C PHE A 3 0.57 3.48 -7.37
N GLY A 4 -0.56 3.39 -6.66
CA GLY A 4 -1.27 2.12 -6.46
C GLY A 4 -1.85 1.57 -7.75
N LYS A 5 -1.51 0.32 -8.06
CA LYS A 5 -2.05 -0.37 -9.22
C LYS A 5 -3.51 -0.75 -8.98
N LEU A 6 -3.81 -1.33 -7.83
CA LEU A 6 -5.17 -1.76 -7.49
C LEU A 6 -6.09 -0.55 -7.27
N ALA A 7 -5.59 0.53 -6.67
CA ALA A 7 -6.32 1.80 -6.60
C ALA A 7 -6.74 2.29 -8.00
N LEU A 8 -5.83 2.28 -8.96
CA LEU A 8 -6.14 2.72 -10.32
C LEU A 8 -7.07 1.75 -11.05
N GLU A 9 -6.83 0.44 -10.94
CA GLU A 9 -7.54 -0.59 -11.69
C GLU A 9 -8.98 -0.82 -11.17
N TYR A 10 -9.18 -0.79 -9.85
CA TYR A 10 -10.46 -1.11 -9.23
C TYR A 10 -11.23 0.11 -8.72
N CYS A 11 -10.55 1.18 -8.30
CA CYS A 11 -11.19 2.41 -7.83
C CYS A 11 -11.17 3.53 -8.88
N GLY A 12 -10.32 3.43 -9.92
CA GLY A 12 -10.14 4.48 -10.91
C GLY A 12 -9.34 5.68 -10.39
N GLU A 13 -8.66 5.52 -9.25
CA GLU A 13 -7.98 6.61 -8.56
C GLU A 13 -6.46 6.45 -8.60
N GLN A 14 -5.77 7.49 -9.05
CA GLN A 14 -4.30 7.50 -9.09
C GLN A 14 -3.74 8.02 -7.76
N LEU A 15 -3.67 7.14 -6.78
CA LEU A 15 -3.23 7.46 -5.42
C LEU A 15 -1.78 7.02 -5.17
N PRO A 16 -0.96 7.82 -4.46
CA PRO A 16 0.43 7.49 -4.18
C PRO A 16 0.55 6.33 -3.20
N LEU A 17 1.55 5.45 -3.42
CA LEU A 17 1.89 4.39 -2.48
C LEU A 17 2.41 4.96 -1.17
N GLN A 18 1.94 4.42 -0.07
CA GLN A 18 2.36 4.77 1.28
C GLN A 18 2.22 3.57 2.23
N VAL A 19 2.78 3.72 3.43
CA VAL A 19 2.63 2.74 4.50
C VAL A 19 1.32 2.99 5.24
N LEU A 20 0.53 1.93 5.39
CA LEU A 20 -0.75 1.91 6.10
C LEU A 20 -0.73 0.83 7.19
N GLU A 21 -1.68 0.91 8.12
CA GLU A 21 -1.80 -0.01 9.24
C GLU A 21 -3.18 -0.67 9.27
N SER A 22 -3.23 -1.91 9.75
CA SER A 22 -4.45 -2.64 10.07
C SER A 22 -4.23 -3.52 11.29
N GLY A 23 -5.28 -4.16 11.80
CA GLY A 23 -5.17 -5.14 12.89
C GLY A 23 -4.26 -6.34 12.57
N ALA A 24 -3.94 -6.60 11.30
CA ALA A 24 -3.00 -7.65 10.88
C ALA A 24 -1.53 -7.19 10.82
N GLY A 25 -1.26 -5.89 10.98
CA GLY A 25 0.05 -5.26 10.84
C GLY A 25 0.07 -4.15 9.78
N PHE A 26 1.29 -3.76 9.40
CA PHE A 26 1.55 -2.70 8.42
C PHE A 26 1.60 -3.25 7.01
N TYR A 27 1.27 -2.43 6.02
CA TYR A 27 1.29 -2.82 4.61
C TYR A 27 1.54 -1.60 3.73
N ILE A 28 1.84 -1.84 2.46
CA ILE A 28 1.94 -0.79 1.45
C ILE A 28 0.61 -0.73 0.73
N GLY A 29 0.06 0.47 0.62
CA GLY A 29 -1.25 0.69 -0.01
C GLY A 29 -1.45 2.14 -0.38
N THR A 30 -2.70 2.51 -0.60
CA THR A 30 -3.11 3.88 -0.90
C THR A 30 -4.20 4.34 0.06
N CYS A 31 -4.22 5.64 0.35
CA CYS A 31 -5.35 6.28 1.03
C CYS A 31 -5.87 7.45 0.21
N ASP A 32 -7.12 7.81 0.45
CA ASP A 32 -7.76 8.98 -0.16
C ASP A 32 -7.34 10.29 0.53
N GLU A 33 -7.93 11.41 0.12
CA GLU A 33 -7.63 12.74 0.67
C GLU A 33 -7.99 12.89 2.16
N ILE A 34 -8.90 12.05 2.68
CA ILE A 34 -9.29 12.05 4.09
C ILE A 34 -8.48 11.04 4.92
N GLY A 35 -7.53 10.34 4.30
CA GLY A 35 -6.66 9.37 4.94
C GLY A 35 -7.28 7.98 5.12
N ALA A 36 -8.42 7.70 4.51
CA ALA A 36 -9.05 6.39 4.56
C ALA A 36 -8.35 5.43 3.57
N PRO A 37 -8.03 4.18 3.97
CA PRO A 37 -7.38 3.23 3.09
C PRO A 37 -8.28 2.86 1.91
N VAL A 38 -7.78 3.06 0.69
CA VAL A 38 -8.49 2.76 -0.56
C VAL A 38 -8.12 1.37 -1.08
N SER A 39 -6.83 1.02 -1.02
CA SER A 39 -6.35 -0.27 -1.50
C SER A 39 -5.14 -0.78 -0.71
N ARG A 40 -5.01 -2.10 -0.64
CA ARG A 40 -3.79 -2.78 -0.16
C ARG A 40 -3.00 -3.27 -1.35
N GLU A 41 -1.88 -2.62 -1.62
CA GLU A 41 -1.04 -2.86 -2.79
C GLU A 41 -0.02 -3.97 -2.53
N SER A 42 0.53 -4.09 -1.31
CA SER A 42 1.43 -5.19 -0.97
C SER A 42 0.70 -6.52 -0.71
N GLN A 43 1.33 -7.61 -1.16
CA GLN A 43 0.99 -8.96 -0.75
C GLN A 43 1.34 -9.16 0.73
N GLU A 44 2.44 -8.58 1.19
CA GLU A 44 2.99 -8.73 2.53
C GLU A 44 2.30 -7.86 3.56
N TYR A 45 2.27 -8.38 4.79
CA TYR A 45 2.17 -7.61 6.00
C TYR A 45 3.53 -7.52 6.69
N TYR A 46 3.81 -6.36 7.26
CA TYR A 46 5.03 -6.04 7.98
C TYR A 46 4.72 -5.87 9.46
N LYS A 47 5.69 -6.26 10.31
CA LYS A 47 5.54 -6.17 11.76
C LYS A 47 5.60 -4.73 12.29
N THR A 48 6.27 -3.83 11.56
CA THR A 48 6.44 -2.42 11.94
C THR A 48 6.28 -1.52 10.72
N SER A 49 5.89 -0.27 10.94
CA SER A 49 5.82 0.75 9.88
C SER A 49 7.16 0.96 9.21
N GLN A 50 8.25 0.93 9.97
CA GLN A 50 9.61 1.08 9.44
C GLN A 50 9.96 -0.01 8.42
N LEU A 51 9.63 -1.27 8.70
CA LEU A 51 9.88 -2.37 7.76
C LEU A 51 9.08 -2.22 6.46
N ALA A 52 7.82 -1.76 6.56
CA ALA A 52 7.02 -1.45 5.38
C ALA A 52 7.60 -0.27 4.59
N ALA A 53 8.09 0.77 5.28
CA ALA A 53 8.71 1.93 4.67
C ALA A 53 10.02 1.58 3.96
N ASP A 54 10.88 0.78 4.61
CA ASP A 54 12.11 0.27 4.02
C ASP A 54 11.80 -0.59 2.80
N ALA A 55 10.78 -1.46 2.87
CA ALA A 55 10.38 -2.27 1.74
C ALA A 55 9.87 -1.42 0.57
N LEU A 56 9.04 -0.41 0.83
CA LEU A 56 8.55 0.54 -0.16
C LEU A 56 9.70 1.30 -0.83
N GLN A 57 10.63 1.82 -0.03
CA GLN A 57 11.77 2.59 -0.54
C GLN A 57 12.74 1.72 -1.36
N ASN A 58 13.02 0.51 -0.89
CA ASN A 58 13.97 -0.40 -1.53
C ASN A 58 13.34 -1.23 -2.66
N GLY A 59 12.01 -1.18 -2.83
CA GLY A 59 11.28 -1.96 -3.84
C GLY A 59 11.30 -3.47 -3.57
N THR A 60 11.42 -3.89 -2.30
CA THR A 60 11.52 -5.32 -1.92
C THR A 60 10.18 -5.96 -1.59
N TRP A 61 9.08 -5.24 -1.75
CA TRP A 61 7.71 -5.73 -1.58
C TRP A 61 7.16 -6.28 -2.89
N THR A 62 6.11 -7.10 -2.82
CA THR A 62 5.47 -7.64 -4.03
C THR A 62 4.05 -7.10 -4.20
N GLN A 63 3.72 -6.76 -5.44
CA GLN A 63 2.39 -6.29 -5.81
C GLN A 63 1.36 -7.41 -5.66
N LYS A 64 0.33 -7.14 -4.87
CA LYS A 64 -0.83 -8.03 -4.74
C LYS A 64 -1.58 -8.08 -6.08
N ALA A 65 -1.90 -9.29 -6.53
CA ALA A 65 -2.55 -9.51 -7.83
C ALA A 65 -4.01 -9.03 -7.89
N HIS A 66 -4.74 -9.13 -6.77
CA HIS A 66 -6.16 -8.82 -6.66
C HIS A 66 -6.47 -8.18 -5.29
N PRO A 67 -7.59 -7.45 -5.12
CA PRO A 67 -7.96 -6.74 -3.89
C PRO A 67 -8.02 -7.60 -2.62
#